data_AF-A0A8X6RQC3-F1
#
_entry.id   AF-A0A8X6RQC3-F1
#
_cell.length_a   1.000
_cell.length_b   1.000
_cell.length_c   1.000
_cell.angle_alpha   90.00
_cell.angle_beta   90.00
_cell.angle_gamma   90.00
#
_symmetry.space_group_name_H-M   'P 1'
#
loop_
_entity.id
_entity.type
_entity.pdbx_description
1 polymer ?
#
loop_
_entity_poly.entity_id
_entity_poly.type
_entity_poly.pdbx_seq_one_letter_code
_entity_poly.pdbx_strand_id
1 'polypeptide(L)'
;MVTFYNVNLSTNHQILMKTGRKKYRYNPGFHPHFEIAGIMLGSIYQLNPDDVLENIACARAYNTDHQTQLLVQAAAMMVESRYALLIVDSATALYRTDYSGRGELSARQMHLAKFLRMLLRLADEFGVAVVITNQVVSQVDGAAMFASDPKKPIGGNIIAHASTTRLYLRKGRGETRICKIYDSPCLPEAEAMFAINADGVGDAKD
;
A
#
# COMPACT_ATOMS: atom_id res chain seq x y z
N MET A 1 6.77 -0.34 -7.89
CA MET A 1 6.39 -0.97 -6.65
C MET A 1 6.18 0.22 -5.81
N VAL A 2 4.92 0.51 -5.48
CA VAL A 2 4.46 1.87 -5.17
C VAL A 2 5.44 2.55 -4.21
N THR A 3 6.28 3.42 -4.78
CA THR A 3 7.32 4.18 -4.08
C THR A 3 7.01 5.62 -4.37
N PHE A 4 6.34 6.28 -3.43
CA PHE A 4 6.27 7.73 -3.40
C PHE A 4 7.59 8.23 -2.82
N TYR A 5 8.42 8.91 -3.62
CA TYR A 5 9.40 9.82 -3.07
C TYR A 5 8.65 11.08 -2.63
N ASN A 6 8.29 11.14 -1.35
CA ASN A 6 7.94 12.39 -0.71
C ASN A 6 9.08 12.74 0.26
N VAL A 7 9.88 13.73 -0.14
CA VAL A 7 10.89 14.38 0.70
C VAL A 7 10.14 15.30 1.68
N ASN A 8 9.33 14.72 2.59
CA ASN A 8 8.90 15.28 3.89
C ASN A 8 7.79 14.53 4.65
N LEU A 9 7.54 13.23 4.42
CA LEU A 9 6.65 12.45 5.32
C LEU A 9 7.21 11.06 5.57
N SER A 10 8.12 10.98 6.54
CA SER A 10 8.77 9.76 7.01
C SER A 10 7.87 8.83 7.85
N THR A 11 6.57 9.10 7.99
CA THR A 11 5.71 8.25 8.81
C THR A 11 4.28 8.27 8.27
N ASN A 12 3.80 7.18 7.68
CA ASN A 12 2.38 6.84 7.64
C ASN A 12 2.29 5.32 7.42
N HIS A 13 2.16 4.58 8.52
CA HIS A 13 1.91 3.14 8.54
C HIS A 13 0.42 2.96 8.72
N GLN A 14 -0.35 2.95 7.64
CA GLN A 14 -1.81 3.01 7.71
C GLN A 14 -2.44 1.77 7.10
N ILE A 15 -3.41 1.24 7.83
CA ILE A 15 -4.36 0.26 7.35
C ILE A 15 -5.64 1.01 7.01
N LEU A 16 -5.99 1.07 5.72
CA LEU A 16 -7.21 1.69 5.24
C LEU A 16 -8.21 0.60 4.87
N MET A 17 -9.43 0.68 5.38
CA MET A 17 -10.53 -0.21 5.00
C MET A 17 -11.71 0.60 4.51
N LYS A 18 -12.19 0.31 3.29
CA LYS A 18 -13.37 0.98 2.70
C LYS A 18 -14.59 0.08 2.70
N THR A 19 -15.71 0.52 3.29
CA THR A 19 -16.98 -0.24 3.27
C THR A 19 -17.79 0.02 2.01
N GLY A 20 -18.63 -0.97 1.66
CA GLY A 20 -19.65 -0.81 0.63
C GLY A 20 -20.91 -0.11 1.13
N ARG A 21 -21.30 -0.32 2.40
CA ARG A 21 -22.45 0.33 3.07
C ARG A 21 -22.34 0.08 4.60
N LYS A 22 -21.78 1.01 5.38
CA LYS A 22 -22.09 1.27 6.80
C LYS A 22 -21.10 2.29 7.40
N LYS A 23 -21.65 3.17 8.25
CA LYS A 23 -20.96 4.26 8.93
C LYS A 23 -19.95 3.72 9.96
N TYR A 24 -18.65 3.89 9.72
CA TYR A 24 -17.61 3.77 10.73
C TYR A 24 -16.87 5.11 10.80
N ARG A 25 -16.86 5.71 11.99
CA ARG A 25 -16.43 7.10 12.17
C ARG A 25 -14.92 7.24 11.96
N TYR A 26 -14.53 7.87 10.86
CA TYR A 26 -13.21 8.45 10.70
C TYR A 26 -12.96 9.49 11.82
N ASN A 27 -11.81 9.41 12.50
CA ASN A 27 -11.42 10.38 13.52
C ASN A 27 -10.49 11.43 12.89
N PRO A 28 -10.98 12.64 12.58
CA PRO A 28 -10.25 13.62 11.78
C PRO A 28 -8.98 14.17 12.46
N GLY A 29 -8.86 14.05 13.79
CA GLY A 29 -7.74 14.60 14.54
C GLY A 29 -6.36 13.98 14.27
N PHE A 30 -6.27 12.85 13.54
CA PHE A 30 -5.02 12.13 13.34
C PHE A 30 -4.41 12.25 11.94
N HIS A 31 -5.20 12.50 10.88
CA HIS A 31 -4.75 12.34 9.50
C HIS A 31 -5.31 13.39 8.50
N PRO A 32 -4.89 14.67 8.57
CA PRO A 32 -5.45 15.75 7.74
C PRO A 32 -5.40 15.48 6.21
N HIS A 33 -4.42 14.70 5.75
CA HIS A 33 -4.31 14.32 4.34
C HIS A 33 -5.47 13.43 3.83
N PHE A 34 -6.11 12.63 4.70
CA PHE A 34 -7.24 11.78 4.30
C PHE A 34 -8.54 12.55 4.25
N GLU A 35 -8.70 13.55 5.11
CA GLU A 35 -9.84 14.46 5.06
C GLU A 35 -9.82 15.23 3.74
N ILE A 36 -8.66 15.78 3.37
CA ILE A 36 -8.46 16.45 2.08
C ILE A 36 -8.72 15.49 0.91
N ALA A 37 -8.18 14.26 0.96
CA ALA A 37 -8.40 13.27 -0.10
C ALA A 37 -9.87 12.85 -0.22
N GLY A 38 -10.58 12.65 0.89
CA GLY A 38 -11.99 12.29 0.90
C GLY A 38 -12.87 13.41 0.35
N ILE A 39 -12.60 14.67 0.70
CA ILE A 39 -13.29 15.85 0.17
C ILE A 39 -13.04 15.99 -1.34
N MET A 40 -11.81 15.82 -1.79
CA MET A 40 -11.49 15.90 -3.22
C MET A 40 -12.16 14.76 -4.01
N LEU A 41 -12.07 13.52 -3.54
CA LEU A 41 -12.73 12.38 -4.18
C LEU A 41 -14.25 12.53 -4.20
N GLY A 42 -14.85 13.03 -3.12
CA GLY A 42 -16.28 13.36 -3.07
C GLY A 42 -16.66 14.34 -4.19
N SER A 43 -15.88 15.40 -4.35
CA SER A 43 -16.12 16.42 -5.37
C SER A 43 -15.98 15.87 -6.80
N ILE A 44 -14.98 15.02 -7.06
CA ILE A 44 -14.71 14.44 -8.39
C ILE A 44 -15.79 13.42 -8.79
N TYR A 45 -16.19 12.56 -7.86
CA TYR A 45 -17.13 11.48 -8.11
C TYR A 45 -18.58 11.84 -7.78
N GLN A 46 -18.87 13.12 -7.50
CA GLN A 46 -20.19 13.63 -7.11
C GLN A 46 -20.80 12.90 -5.91
N LEU A 47 -19.95 12.55 -4.94
CA LEU A 47 -20.33 11.93 -3.67
C LEU A 47 -20.26 12.97 -2.56
N ASN A 48 -21.12 12.82 -1.55
CA ASN A 48 -21.02 13.63 -0.34
C ASN A 48 -19.71 13.30 0.41
N PRO A 49 -18.82 14.28 0.65
CA PRO A 49 -17.57 14.08 1.38
C PRO A 49 -17.73 13.42 2.75
N ASP A 50 -18.78 13.78 3.50
CA ASP A 50 -19.02 13.25 4.84
C ASP A 50 -19.31 11.76 4.78
N ASP A 51 -20.15 11.34 3.83
CA ASP A 51 -20.46 9.94 3.59
C ASP A 51 -19.20 9.17 3.12
N VAL A 52 -18.32 9.79 2.33
CA VAL A 52 -17.06 9.18 1.91
C VAL A 52 -16.16 8.92 3.11
N LEU A 53 -15.98 9.92 3.99
CA LEU A 53 -15.12 9.82 5.17
C LEU A 53 -15.67 8.82 6.19
N GLU A 54 -16.99 8.77 6.39
CA GLU A 54 -17.65 7.80 7.26
C GLU A 54 -17.57 6.34 6.76
N ASN A 55 -17.19 6.11 5.51
CA ASN A 55 -17.03 4.75 4.97
C ASN A 55 -15.57 4.28 4.98
N ILE A 56 -14.68 5.04 5.63
CA ILE A 56 -13.24 4.79 5.68
C ILE A 56 -12.80 4.57 7.13
N ALA A 57 -12.35 3.35 7.44
CA ALA A 57 -11.64 3.06 8.68
C ALA A 57 -10.13 3.18 8.44
N CYS A 58 -9.43 3.89 9.34
CA CYS A 58 -7.99 4.07 9.28
C CYS A 58 -7.36 3.77 10.65
N ALA A 59 -6.29 2.98 10.65
CA ALA A 59 -5.51 2.69 11.85
C ALA A 59 -4.01 2.86 11.59
N ARG A 60 -3.27 3.37 12.58
CA ARG A 60 -1.82 3.55 12.50
C ARG A 60 -1.09 2.44 13.27
N ALA A 61 -0.23 1.70 12.57
CA ALA A 61 0.67 0.75 13.20
C ALA A 61 1.95 1.46 13.70
N TYR A 62 2.46 1.04 14.86
CA TYR A 62 3.65 1.63 15.49
C TYR A 62 4.86 0.70 15.50
N ASN A 63 4.63 -0.60 15.34
CA ASN A 63 5.64 -1.66 15.24
C ASN A 63 5.02 -2.86 14.49
N THR A 64 5.85 -3.82 14.15
CA THR A 64 5.46 -4.99 13.34
C THR A 64 4.41 -5.88 14.03
N ASP A 65 4.46 -6.04 15.35
CA ASP A 65 3.45 -6.81 16.09
C ASP A 65 2.08 -6.11 16.10
N HIS A 66 2.07 -4.80 16.33
CA HIS A 66 0.85 -3.98 16.27
C HIS A 66 0.24 -4.02 14.86
N GLN A 67 1.07 -3.99 13.81
CA GLN A 67 0.60 -4.14 12.43
C GLN A 67 -0.16 -5.46 12.21
N THR A 68 0.33 -6.56 12.78
CA THR A 68 -0.36 -7.87 12.75
C THR A 68 -1.64 -7.88 13.58
N GLN A 69 -1.62 -7.28 14.77
CA GLN A 69 -2.82 -7.18 15.64
C GLN A 69 -3.95 -6.37 14.98
N LEU A 70 -3.60 -5.31 14.25
CA LEU A 70 -4.60 -4.54 13.50
C LEU A 70 -5.30 -5.37 12.43
N LEU A 71 -4.67 -6.40 11.86
CA LEU A 71 -5.35 -7.34 10.95
C LEU A 71 -6.42 -8.19 11.64
N VAL A 72 -6.23 -8.48 12.93
CA VAL A 72 -7.24 -9.20 13.73
C VAL A 72 -8.45 -8.31 14.00
N GLN A 73 -8.22 -7.04 14.35
CA GLN A 73 -9.29 -6.05 14.54
C GLN A 73 -10.04 -5.79 13.23
N ALA A 74 -9.30 -5.65 12.14
CA ALA A 74 -9.81 -5.59 10.78
C ALA A 74 -10.75 -6.76 10.44
N ALA A 75 -10.36 -7.99 10.76
CA ALA A 75 -11.21 -9.17 10.56
C ALA A 75 -12.52 -9.03 11.33
N ALA A 76 -12.48 -8.60 12.59
CA ALA A 76 -13.68 -8.37 13.39
C ALA A 76 -14.61 -7.32 12.76
N MET A 77 -14.05 -6.22 12.23
CA MET A 77 -14.83 -5.21 11.51
C MET A 77 -15.45 -5.77 10.22
N MET A 78 -14.74 -6.64 9.50
CA MET A 78 -15.21 -7.29 8.27
C MET A 78 -16.32 -8.32 8.52
N VAL A 79 -16.44 -8.87 9.74
CA VAL A 79 -17.57 -9.72 10.13
C VAL A 79 -18.84 -8.90 10.30
N GLU A 80 -18.76 -7.70 10.89
CA GLU A 80 -19.93 -6.86 11.15
C GLU A 80 -20.47 -6.17 9.89
N SER A 81 -19.57 -5.83 8.97
CA SER A 81 -19.85 -4.99 7.82
C SER A 81 -19.02 -5.37 6.61
N ARG A 82 -19.59 -5.19 5.42
CA ARG A 82 -18.91 -5.51 4.17
C ARG A 82 -17.88 -4.43 3.81
N TYR A 83 -16.63 -4.84 3.72
CA TYR A 83 -15.54 -4.06 3.13
C TYR A 83 -15.26 -4.49 1.69
N ALA A 84 -14.70 -3.59 0.89
CA ALA A 84 -14.34 -3.86 -0.51
C ALA A 84 -12.82 -3.83 -0.73
N LEU A 85 -12.09 -3.02 0.06
CA LEU A 85 -10.66 -2.76 -0.12
C LEU A 85 -9.97 -2.63 1.23
N LEU A 86 -8.83 -3.30 1.36
CA LEU A 86 -7.86 -3.21 2.44
C LEU A 86 -6.53 -2.71 1.86
N ILE A 87 -6.05 -1.56 2.33
CA ILE A 87 -4.75 -1.00 1.94
C ILE A 87 -3.79 -1.06 3.12
N VAL A 88 -2.57 -1.55 2.90
CA VAL A 88 -1.46 -1.47 3.86
C VAL A 88 -0.36 -0.61 3.27
N ASP A 89 -0.20 0.61 3.78
CA ASP A 89 0.86 1.53 3.39
C ASP A 89 1.82 1.75 4.56
N SER A 90 3.05 1.23 4.60
CA SER A 90 3.60 0.18 3.74
C SER A 90 3.77 -1.13 4.49
N ALA A 91 3.74 -2.25 3.76
CA ALA A 91 3.87 -3.58 4.36
C ALA A 91 5.27 -3.86 4.95
N THR A 92 6.29 -3.09 4.57
CA THR A 92 7.70 -3.41 4.89
C THR A 92 8.43 -2.35 5.68
N ALA A 93 7.88 -1.14 5.86
CA ALA A 93 8.62 -0.05 6.50
C ALA A 93 8.98 -0.38 7.97
N LEU A 94 8.03 -0.85 8.78
CA LEU A 94 8.28 -1.25 10.18
C LEU A 94 9.27 -2.41 10.28
N TYR A 95 9.26 -3.34 9.32
CA TYR A 95 10.19 -4.46 9.30
C TYR A 95 11.66 -4.04 9.09
N ARG A 96 11.93 -2.82 8.62
CA ARG A 96 13.31 -2.32 8.47
C ARG A 96 13.88 -1.78 9.77
N THR A 97 13.03 -1.25 10.64
CA THR A 97 13.43 -0.66 11.92
C THR A 97 13.43 -1.68 13.03
N ASP A 98 12.42 -2.57 13.04
CA ASP A 98 12.22 -3.53 14.13
C ASP A 98 13.16 -4.73 14.05
N TYR A 99 13.69 -5.03 12.85
CA TYR A 99 14.62 -6.12 12.61
C TYR A 99 15.88 -5.59 11.94
N SER A 100 16.96 -5.49 12.72
CA SER A 100 18.21 -4.86 12.34
C SER A 100 19.35 -5.86 12.15
N GLY A 101 20.20 -5.60 11.15
CA GLY A 101 21.35 -6.45 10.85
C GLY A 101 21.00 -7.80 10.20
N ARG A 102 22.03 -8.61 9.93
CA ARG A 102 21.87 -9.90 9.25
C ARG A 102 21.38 -11.02 10.17
N GLY A 103 21.63 -10.93 11.47
CA GLY A 103 21.25 -11.95 12.45
C GLY A 103 19.72 -12.11 12.60
N GLU A 104 18.97 -11.03 12.37
CA GLU A 104 17.50 -11.01 12.52
C GLU A 104 16.76 -11.26 11.20
N LEU A 105 17.50 -11.53 10.11
CA LEU A 105 16.92 -11.70 8.79
C LEU A 105 15.89 -12.84 8.76
N SER A 106 16.21 -13.98 9.37
CA SER A 106 15.30 -15.14 9.41
C SER A 106 14.01 -14.83 10.15
N ALA A 107 14.12 -14.24 11.35
CA ALA A 107 12.97 -13.82 12.17
C ALA A 107 12.09 -12.82 11.42
N ARG A 108 12.69 -11.81 10.79
CA ARG A 108 12.00 -10.83 9.95
C ARG A 108 11.23 -11.49 8.81
N GLN A 109 11.89 -12.38 8.08
CA GLN A 109 11.29 -13.08 6.94
C GLN A 109 10.13 -13.99 7.38
N MET A 110 10.26 -14.71 8.50
CA MET A 110 9.18 -15.54 9.04
C MET A 110 7.99 -14.69 9.52
N HIS A 111 8.25 -13.58 10.21
CA HIS A 111 7.18 -12.69 10.68
C HIS A 111 6.44 -12.04 9.51
N LEU A 112 7.17 -11.55 8.49
CA LEU A 112 6.58 -11.00 7.27
C LEU A 112 5.74 -12.04 6.51
N ALA A 113 6.21 -13.29 6.42
CA ALA A 113 5.44 -14.37 5.77
C ALA A 113 4.10 -14.63 6.47
N LYS A 114 4.08 -14.64 7.82
CA LYS A 114 2.85 -14.79 8.59
C LYS A 114 1.88 -13.63 8.33
N PHE A 115 2.39 -12.41 8.36
CA PHE A 115 1.60 -11.20 8.06
C PHE A 115 0.97 -11.25 6.66
N LEU A 116 1.77 -11.56 5.62
CA LEU A 116 1.27 -11.69 4.25
C LEU A 116 0.27 -12.84 4.09
N ARG A 117 0.45 -13.95 4.81
CA ARG A 117 -0.52 -15.06 4.82
C ARG A 117 -1.84 -14.65 5.48
N MET A 118 -1.81 -13.81 6.52
CA MET A 118 -3.03 -13.26 7.11
C MET A 118 -3.77 -12.35 6.14
N LEU A 119 -3.06 -11.49 5.40
CA LEU A 119 -3.66 -10.66 4.35
C LEU A 119 -4.35 -11.50 3.27
N LEU A 120 -3.69 -12.56 2.79
CA LEU A 120 -4.30 -13.48 1.82
C LEU A 120 -5.56 -14.15 2.37
N ARG A 121 -5.53 -14.59 3.64
CA ARG A 121 -6.70 -15.16 4.29
C ARG A 121 -7.86 -14.17 4.38
N LEU A 122 -7.60 -12.90 4.71
CA LEU A 122 -8.64 -11.87 4.72
C LEU A 122 -9.24 -11.66 3.33
N ALA A 123 -8.41 -11.67 2.29
CA ALA A 123 -8.87 -11.56 0.91
C ALA A 123 -9.80 -12.73 0.52
N ASP A 124 -9.39 -13.96 0.84
CA ASP A 124 -10.14 -15.18 0.53
C ASP A 124 -11.44 -15.30 1.35
N GLU A 125 -11.40 -14.96 2.64
CA GLU A 125 -12.52 -15.13 3.58
C GLU A 125 -13.61 -14.07 3.38
N PHE A 126 -13.23 -12.81 3.17
CA PHE A 126 -14.16 -11.69 3.07
C PHE A 126 -14.37 -11.18 1.65
N GLY A 127 -13.63 -11.71 0.66
CA GLY A 127 -13.70 -11.28 -0.73
C GLY A 127 -13.25 -9.83 -0.94
N VAL A 128 -12.28 -9.36 -0.14
CA VAL A 128 -11.76 -7.98 -0.20
C VAL A 128 -10.52 -7.90 -1.08
N ALA A 129 -10.40 -6.81 -1.84
CA ALA A 129 -9.15 -6.51 -2.53
C ALA A 129 -8.09 -6.08 -1.51
N VAL A 130 -6.88 -6.61 -1.60
CA VAL A 130 -5.76 -6.21 -0.75
C VAL A 130 -4.69 -5.53 -1.58
N VAL A 131 -4.36 -4.29 -1.21
CA VAL A 131 -3.30 -3.49 -1.84
C VAL A 131 -2.22 -3.21 -0.81
N ILE A 132 -0.97 -3.53 -1.13
CA ILE A 132 0.17 -3.20 -0.29
C ILE A 132 1.11 -2.26 -1.03
N THR A 133 1.61 -1.24 -0.35
CA THR A 133 2.78 -0.49 -0.83
C THR A 133 4.04 -1.12 -0.26
N ASN A 134 5.14 -0.96 -0.98
CA ASN A 134 6.41 -1.50 -0.54
C ASN A 134 7.54 -0.63 -1.10
N GLN A 135 8.59 -0.47 -0.31
CA GLN A 135 9.73 0.38 -0.60
C GLN A 135 10.77 -0.37 -1.45
N VAL A 136 11.55 0.40 -2.21
CA VAL A 136 12.73 -0.11 -2.93
C VAL A 136 14.02 0.35 -2.25
N VAL A 137 15.09 -0.43 -2.44
CA VAL A 137 16.44 -0.06 -2.05
C VAL A 137 17.38 -0.16 -3.24
N SER A 138 18.42 0.67 -3.25
CA SER A 138 19.50 0.56 -4.23
C SER A 138 20.31 -0.71 -3.98
N GLN A 139 20.60 -1.43 -5.05
CA GLN A 139 21.55 -2.51 -5.08
C GLN A 139 22.95 -1.92 -5.30
N VAL A 140 23.87 -2.18 -4.36
CA VAL A 140 25.23 -1.61 -4.32
C VAL A 140 26.30 -2.67 -4.58
N ASP A 141 25.93 -3.83 -5.13
CA ASP A 141 26.89 -4.87 -5.51
C ASP A 141 27.49 -4.62 -6.90
N GLY A 142 28.64 -5.23 -7.19
CA GLY A 142 29.39 -4.99 -8.43
C GLY A 142 28.64 -5.32 -9.72
N ALA A 143 27.57 -6.12 -9.64
CA ALA A 143 26.68 -6.42 -10.77
C ALA A 143 25.72 -5.26 -11.10
N ALA A 144 25.48 -4.33 -10.17
CA ALA A 144 24.63 -3.16 -10.37
C ALA A 144 25.23 -2.15 -11.37
N MET A 145 26.54 -2.23 -11.67
CA MET A 145 27.22 -1.36 -12.64
C MET A 145 26.71 -1.53 -14.09
N PHE A 146 26.02 -2.64 -14.38
CA PHE A 146 25.46 -2.93 -15.70
C PHE A 146 23.92 -3.03 -15.70
N ALA A 147 23.27 -2.78 -14.56
CA ALA A 147 21.82 -2.82 -14.46
C ALA A 147 21.21 -1.46 -14.81
N SER A 148 20.23 -1.45 -15.72
CA SER A 148 19.55 -0.23 -16.18
C SER A 148 18.69 0.44 -15.08
N ASP A 149 18.23 -0.33 -14.09
CA ASP A 149 17.61 0.19 -12.87
C ASP A 149 18.14 -0.60 -11.65
N PRO A 150 19.07 -0.05 -10.86
CA PRO A 150 19.66 -0.77 -9.72
C PRO A 150 18.72 -0.85 -8.51
N LYS A 151 17.43 -0.56 -8.65
CA LYS A 151 16.47 -0.61 -7.54
C LYS A 151 15.84 -1.99 -7.42
N LYS A 152 15.85 -2.53 -6.20
CA LYS A 152 15.19 -3.80 -5.89
C LYS A 152 14.12 -3.65 -4.81
N PRO A 153 13.02 -4.44 -4.91
CA PRO A 153 12.01 -4.52 -3.88
C PRO A 153 12.56 -5.00 -2.52
N ILE A 154 12.09 -4.41 -1.43
CA ILE A 154 12.31 -4.96 -0.07
C ILE A 154 11.39 -6.17 0.16
N GLY A 155 11.83 -7.13 0.98
CA GLY A 155 11.06 -8.33 1.36
C GLY A 155 11.48 -9.60 0.62
N GLY A 156 12.24 -9.46 -0.48
CA GLY A 156 12.80 -10.58 -1.24
C GLY A 156 11.73 -11.53 -1.78
N ASN A 157 12.05 -12.83 -1.85
CA ASN A 157 11.17 -13.82 -2.45
C ASN A 157 9.84 -14.00 -1.69
N ILE A 158 9.80 -13.71 -0.39
CA ILE A 158 8.59 -13.89 0.42
C ILE A 158 7.46 -13.01 -0.09
N ILE A 159 7.72 -11.72 -0.31
CA ILE A 159 6.70 -10.83 -0.86
C ILE A 159 6.46 -11.08 -2.34
N ALA A 160 7.50 -11.49 -3.09
CA ALA A 160 7.36 -11.82 -4.50
C ALA A 160 6.42 -13.01 -4.74
N HIS A 161 6.48 -14.04 -3.89
CA HIS A 161 5.58 -15.20 -4.00
C HIS A 161 4.20 -14.97 -3.39
N ALA A 162 4.09 -14.11 -2.37
CA ALA A 162 2.80 -13.82 -1.74
C ALA A 162 1.93 -12.84 -2.55
N SER A 163 2.55 -12.01 -3.41
CA SER A 163 1.82 -11.05 -4.24
C SER A 163 1.47 -11.64 -5.60
N THR A 164 0.22 -11.47 -6.02
CA THR A 164 -0.28 -11.97 -7.30
C THR A 164 0.00 -11.02 -8.45
N THR A 165 -0.18 -9.70 -8.23
CA THR A 165 0.10 -8.67 -9.23
C THR A 165 1.00 -7.60 -8.63
N ARG A 166 2.09 -7.27 -9.32
CA ARG A 166 3.08 -6.29 -8.88
C ARG A 166 3.18 -5.17 -9.90
N LEU A 167 2.96 -3.94 -9.43
CA LEU A 167 3.06 -2.74 -10.27
C LEU A 167 4.35 -1.99 -9.98
N TYR A 168 5.18 -1.76 -11.00
CA TYR A 168 6.37 -0.91 -10.94
C TYR A 168 6.03 0.57 -11.22
N LEU A 169 6.35 1.49 -10.29
CA LEU A 169 6.04 2.91 -10.47
C LEU A 169 7.34 3.69 -10.56
N ARG A 170 7.49 4.54 -11.59
CA ARG A 170 8.63 5.43 -11.76
C ARG A 170 8.19 6.85 -12.11
N LYS A 171 9.04 7.83 -11.78
CA LYS A 171 8.79 9.24 -12.10
C LYS A 171 8.99 9.48 -13.59
N GLY A 172 8.04 10.15 -14.23
CA GLY A 172 8.16 10.67 -15.60
C GLY A 172 8.67 12.11 -15.64
N ARG A 173 8.31 12.86 -16.67
CA ARG A 173 8.60 14.30 -16.79
C ARG A 173 7.49 15.13 -16.13
N GLY A 174 7.86 16.16 -15.37
CA GLY A 174 6.90 17.01 -14.66
C GLY A 174 5.99 16.22 -13.70
N GLU A 175 4.69 16.32 -13.92
CA GLU A 175 3.62 15.68 -13.12
C GLU A 175 3.37 14.22 -13.52
N THR A 176 3.92 13.78 -14.65
CA THR A 176 3.70 12.41 -15.16
C THR A 176 4.45 11.35 -14.35
N ARG A 177 3.88 10.16 -14.34
CA ARG A 177 4.36 8.93 -13.72
C ARG A 177 4.12 7.79 -14.68
N ILE A 178 4.93 6.74 -14.57
CA ILE A 178 4.83 5.56 -15.41
C ILE A 178 4.58 4.37 -14.49
N CYS A 179 3.53 3.60 -14.79
CA CYS A 179 3.20 2.35 -14.15
C CYS A 179 3.51 1.20 -15.11
N LYS A 180 4.42 0.30 -14.73
CA LYS A 180 4.71 -0.94 -15.44
C LYS A 180 4.09 -2.11 -14.69
N ILE A 181 3.46 -3.06 -15.38
CA ILE A 181 3.15 -4.37 -14.81
C ILE A 181 4.47 -5.14 -14.71
N TYR A 182 4.94 -5.34 -13.47
CA TYR A 182 6.20 -6.03 -13.20
C TYR A 182 6.01 -7.54 -13.23
N ASP A 183 4.85 -8.01 -12.74
CA ASP A 183 4.49 -9.43 -12.71
C ASP A 183 2.98 -9.55 -12.48
N SER A 184 2.34 -10.48 -13.18
CA SER A 184 0.92 -10.82 -13.02
C SER A 184 0.64 -12.16 -13.70
N PRO A 185 -0.19 -13.05 -13.11
CA PRO A 185 -0.55 -14.32 -13.74
C PRO A 185 -1.50 -14.16 -14.93
N CYS A 186 -2.20 -13.02 -15.04
CA CYS A 186 -3.27 -12.82 -16.02
C CYS A 186 -3.07 -11.61 -16.94
N LEU A 187 -2.09 -10.74 -16.66
CA LEU A 187 -1.84 -9.55 -17.46
C LEU A 187 -0.46 -9.62 -18.12
N PRO A 188 -0.34 -9.26 -19.42
CA PRO A 188 0.95 -9.16 -20.06
C PRO A 188 1.77 -8.01 -19.47
N GLU A 189 3.10 -8.08 -19.61
CA GLU A 189 3.96 -6.93 -19.29
C GLU A 189 3.60 -5.74 -20.18
N ALA A 190 3.18 -4.65 -19.55
CA ALA A 190 2.81 -3.41 -20.21
C ALA A 190 3.20 -2.21 -19.34
N GLU A 191 3.35 -1.04 -19.96
CA GLU A 191 3.52 0.24 -19.26
C GLU A 191 2.40 1.21 -19.64
N ALA A 192 1.95 2.01 -18.68
CA ALA A 192 0.99 3.08 -18.89
C ALA A 192 1.49 4.36 -18.19
N MET A 193 1.23 5.51 -18.82
CA MET A 193 1.50 6.82 -18.24
C MET A 193 0.26 7.34 -17.52
N PHE A 194 0.48 8.03 -16.40
CA PHE A 194 -0.55 8.75 -15.66
C PHE A 194 0.04 10.04 -15.09
N ALA A 195 -0.81 10.96 -14.64
CA ALA A 195 -0.38 12.19 -13.96
C ALA A 195 -0.89 12.23 -12.52
N ILE A 196 -0.16 12.93 -11.66
CA ILE A 196 -0.63 13.32 -10.33
C ILE A 196 -0.97 14.80 -10.41
N ASN A 197 -2.27 15.07 -10.48
CA ASN A 197 -2.86 16.40 -10.59
C ASN A 197 -3.35 16.87 -9.22
N ALA A 198 -3.86 18.11 -9.15
CA ALA A 198 -4.47 18.66 -7.94
C ALA A 198 -5.66 17.81 -7.45
N ASP A 199 -6.42 17.21 -8.36
CA ASP A 199 -7.55 16.33 -8.12
C ASP A 199 -7.15 14.84 -7.95
N GLY A 200 -5.85 14.53 -7.91
CA GLY A 200 -5.35 13.19 -7.66
C GLY A 200 -4.79 12.49 -8.89
N VAL A 201 -4.93 11.17 -8.97
CA VAL A 201 -4.40 10.37 -10.08
C VAL A 201 -5.35 10.45 -11.28
N GLY A 202 -4.85 10.86 -12.43
CA GLY A 202 -5.62 10.94 -13.67
C GLY A 202 -4.77 10.68 -14.90
N ASP A 203 -5.37 10.88 -16.07
CA ASP A 203 -4.69 10.68 -17.34
C ASP A 203 -3.53 11.68 -17.51
N ALA A 204 -2.43 11.22 -18.10
CA ALA A 204 -1.37 12.12 -18.52
C ALA A 204 -1.90 12.98 -19.66
N LYS A 205 -1.82 14.31 -19.51
CA LYS A 205 -2.09 15.24 -20.62
C LYS A 205 -0.98 15.08 -21.67
N ASP A 206 -1.37 15.08 -22.93
CA ASP A 206 -0.45 15.01 -24.09
C ASP A 206 0.62 16.12 -24.06
#